data_AF-F7T9E7-F1
#
_entry.id   AF-F7T9E7-F1
#
_cell.length_a   1.000
_cell.length_b   1.000
_cell.length_c   1.000
_cell.angle_alpha   90.00
_cell.angle_beta   90.00
_cell.angle_gamma   90.00
#
_symmetry.space_group_name_H-M   'P 1'
#
loop_
_entity.id
_entity.type
_entity.pdbx_description
1 polymer ?
#
loop_
_entity_poly.entity_id
_entity_poly.type
_entity_poly.pdbx_seq_one_letter_code
_entity_poly.pdbx_strand_id
1 'polypeptide(L)'
;MMLAAAGASAAGSANSAKAQQAGLNYQADVAANNAQVAEWQAQDAIRQGQDQEQQSRLQYASTKSSQRAALAANGVALDEGSAVDILTSTDYANEMDTSTIRANAARNAWGYRTQGANYRDNATALKAGAGALNSGSAAGLSLLGSAGQVAQGWYQYSKATK
;
A
#
# COMPACT_ATOMS: atom_id res chain seq x y z
N MET A 1 23.06 17.48 -46.80
CA MET A 1 21.87 16.76 -46.30
C MET A 1 22.06 16.07 -44.93
N MET A 2 23.18 16.21 -44.21
CA MET A 2 23.39 15.52 -42.91
C MET A 2 22.87 16.27 -41.66
N LEU A 3 22.62 17.58 -41.72
CA LEU A 3 22.13 18.36 -40.56
C LEU A 3 20.62 18.17 -40.30
N ALA A 4 19.83 17.83 -41.33
CA ALA A 4 18.39 17.57 -41.18
C ALA A 4 18.09 16.23 -40.46
N ALA A 5 18.99 15.25 -40.58
CA ALA A 5 18.83 13.93 -39.94
C ALA A 5 19.07 13.96 -38.41
N ALA A 6 19.93 14.86 -37.93
CA ALA A 6 20.19 15.04 -36.49
C ALA A 6 19.03 15.72 -35.75
N GLY A 7 18.27 16.59 -36.44
CA GLY A 7 17.07 17.22 -35.87
C GLY A 7 15.88 16.25 -35.76
N ALA A 8 15.74 15.34 -36.72
CA ALA A 8 14.68 14.32 -36.71
C ALA A 8 14.89 13.26 -35.61
N SER A 9 16.13 12.85 -35.33
CA SER A 9 16.46 11.92 -34.25
C SER A 9 16.31 12.56 -32.86
N ALA A 10 16.67 13.84 -32.70
CA ALA A 10 16.44 14.59 -31.47
C ALA A 10 14.94 14.80 -31.16
N ALA A 11 14.13 15.17 -32.17
CA ALA A 11 12.69 15.30 -32.02
C ALA A 11 11.99 13.97 -31.70
N GLY A 12 12.43 12.86 -32.32
CA GLY A 12 11.94 11.52 -32.00
C GLY A 12 12.28 11.08 -30.57
N SER A 13 13.49 11.39 -30.08
CA SER A 13 13.94 11.08 -28.72
C SER A 13 13.23 11.90 -27.63
N ALA A 14 12.88 13.16 -27.92
CA ALA A 14 12.10 13.99 -27.00
C ALA A 14 10.65 13.49 -26.87
N ASN A 15 10.07 13.00 -27.96
CA ASN A 15 8.71 12.47 -27.95
C ASN A 15 8.63 11.11 -27.24
N SER A 16 9.64 10.25 -27.40
CA SER A 16 9.72 8.97 -26.69
C SER A 16 9.95 9.16 -25.18
N ALA A 17 10.79 10.11 -24.78
CA ALA A 17 11.01 10.44 -23.36
C ALA A 17 9.73 10.96 -22.68
N LYS A 18 8.96 11.83 -23.36
CA LYS A 18 7.66 12.30 -22.86
C LYS A 18 6.64 11.15 -22.73
N ALA A 19 6.59 10.24 -23.70
CA ALA A 19 5.71 9.08 -23.63
C ALA A 19 6.10 8.16 -22.46
N GLN A 20 7.40 7.94 -22.24
CA GLN A 20 7.90 7.14 -21.13
C GLN A 20 7.60 7.80 -19.77
N GLN A 21 7.77 9.12 -19.67
CA GLN A 21 7.41 9.89 -18.49
C GLN A 21 5.91 9.78 -18.17
N ALA A 22 5.05 9.94 -19.18
CA ALA A 22 3.61 9.78 -19.02
C ALA A 22 3.23 8.36 -18.55
N GLY A 23 3.90 7.33 -19.09
CA GLY A 23 3.73 5.95 -18.66
C GLY A 23 4.10 5.72 -17.19
N LEU A 24 5.24 6.26 -16.74
CA LEU A 24 5.67 6.16 -15.34
C LEU A 24 4.73 6.91 -14.39
N ASN A 25 4.27 8.10 -14.77
CA ASN A 25 3.28 8.84 -13.98
C ASN A 25 1.96 8.08 -13.86
N TYR A 26 1.47 7.49 -14.95
CA TYR A 26 0.26 6.66 -14.92
C TYR A 26 0.43 5.46 -13.98
N GLN A 27 1.55 4.74 -14.07
CA GLN A 27 1.84 3.63 -13.15
C GLN A 27 1.90 4.10 -11.69
N ALA A 28 2.46 5.30 -11.44
CA ALA A 28 2.51 5.86 -10.11
C ALA A 28 1.12 6.17 -9.55
N ASP A 29 0.21 6.68 -10.39
CA ASP A 29 -1.17 6.96 -9.98
C ASP A 29 -1.95 5.66 -9.73
N VAL A 30 -1.72 4.60 -10.52
CA VAL A 30 -2.24 3.26 -10.23
C VAL A 30 -1.74 2.75 -8.89
N ALA A 31 -0.44 2.87 -8.60
CA ALA A 31 0.12 2.47 -7.32
C ALA A 31 -0.47 3.31 -6.16
N ALA A 32 -0.66 4.62 -6.33
CA ALA A 32 -1.31 5.47 -5.33
C ALA A 32 -2.77 5.05 -5.07
N ASN A 33 -3.52 4.70 -6.11
CA ASN A 33 -4.88 4.16 -5.97
C ASN A 33 -4.89 2.82 -5.23
N ASN A 34 -3.94 1.92 -5.53
CA ASN A 34 -3.80 0.66 -4.81
C ASN A 34 -3.48 0.88 -3.32
N ALA A 35 -2.68 1.89 -2.99
CA ALA A 35 -2.45 2.27 -1.61
C ALA A 35 -3.73 2.72 -0.89
N GLN A 36 -4.60 3.46 -1.58
CA GLN A 36 -5.90 3.89 -1.04
C GLN A 36 -6.86 2.72 -0.83
N VAL A 37 -6.91 1.79 -1.79
CA VAL A 37 -7.70 0.55 -1.66
C VAL A 37 -7.23 -0.27 -0.46
N ALA A 38 -5.92 -0.40 -0.27
CA ALA A 38 -5.36 -1.11 0.88
C ALA A 38 -5.74 -0.44 2.20
N GLU A 39 -5.79 0.90 2.27
CA GLU A 39 -6.29 1.59 3.47
C GLU A 39 -7.78 1.33 3.72
N TRP A 40 -8.62 1.30 2.67
CA TRP A 40 -10.03 0.94 2.84
C TRP A 40 -10.20 -0.49 3.32
N GLN A 41 -9.41 -1.44 2.82
CA GLN A 41 -9.38 -2.82 3.31
C GLN A 41 -8.95 -2.90 4.78
N ALA A 42 -7.97 -2.08 5.18
CA ALA A 42 -7.56 -2.01 6.58
C ALA A 42 -8.69 -1.53 7.50
N GLN A 43 -9.40 -0.46 7.10
CA GLN A 43 -10.54 0.05 7.85
C GLN A 43 -11.68 -0.97 7.90
N ASP A 44 -11.91 -1.68 6.80
CA ASP A 44 -12.93 -2.71 6.73
C ASP A 44 -12.62 -3.89 7.66
N ALA A 45 -11.38 -4.35 7.70
CA ALA A 45 -10.94 -5.39 8.63
C ALA A 45 -11.18 -5.02 10.10
N ILE A 46 -10.98 -3.74 10.46
CA ILE A 46 -11.30 -3.24 11.80
C ILE A 46 -12.81 -3.26 12.05
N ARG A 47 -13.63 -2.78 11.12
CA ARG A 47 -15.10 -2.80 11.24
C ARG A 47 -15.64 -4.21 11.40
N GLN A 48 -15.19 -5.15 10.55
CA GLN A 48 -15.56 -6.55 10.68
C GLN A 48 -15.18 -7.13 12.05
N GLY A 49 -14.01 -6.75 12.59
CA GLY A 49 -13.60 -7.11 13.95
C GLY A 49 -14.53 -6.55 15.03
N GLN A 50 -14.99 -5.31 14.89
CA GLN A 50 -15.95 -4.69 15.82
C GLN A 50 -17.31 -5.39 15.78
N ASP A 51 -17.79 -5.76 14.58
CA ASP A 51 -19.05 -6.48 14.43
C ASP A 51 -18.96 -7.89 15.05
N GLN A 52 -17.86 -8.60 14.82
CA GLN A 52 -17.58 -9.90 15.43
C GLN A 52 -17.49 -9.80 16.95
N GLU A 53 -16.83 -8.76 17.47
CA GLU A 53 -16.72 -8.50 18.90
C GLU A 53 -18.11 -8.30 19.52
N GLN A 54 -18.95 -7.48 18.88
CA GLN A 54 -20.31 -7.21 19.34
C GLN A 54 -21.16 -8.49 19.35
N GLN A 55 -21.05 -9.32 18.33
CA GLN A 55 -21.74 -10.60 18.26
C GLN A 55 -21.30 -11.56 19.37
N SER A 56 -19.99 -11.68 19.58
CA SER A 56 -19.41 -12.50 20.66
C SER A 56 -19.91 -12.03 22.02
N ARG A 57 -19.85 -10.72 22.30
CA ARG A 57 -20.36 -10.15 23.56
C ARG A 57 -21.84 -10.47 23.80
N LEU A 58 -22.67 -10.41 22.77
CA LEU A 58 -24.09 -10.75 22.88
C LEU A 58 -24.29 -12.23 23.21
N GLN A 59 -23.49 -13.11 22.61
CA GLN A 59 -23.53 -14.55 22.89
C GLN A 59 -23.16 -14.83 24.36
N TYR A 60 -22.04 -14.27 24.84
CA TYR A 60 -21.64 -14.42 26.24
C TYR A 60 -22.64 -13.78 27.22
N ALA A 61 -23.23 -12.63 26.88
CA ALA A 61 -24.27 -12.01 27.68
C ALA A 61 -25.52 -12.90 27.80
N SER A 62 -25.94 -13.54 26.70
CA SER A 62 -27.03 -14.50 26.69
C SER A 62 -26.71 -15.72 27.57
N THR A 63 -25.52 -16.32 27.40
CA THR A 63 -25.06 -17.44 28.23
C THR A 63 -25.04 -17.08 29.72
N LYS A 64 -24.47 -15.92 30.07
CA LYS A 64 -24.43 -15.43 31.45
C LYS A 64 -25.83 -15.20 32.01
N SER A 65 -26.75 -14.66 31.19
CA SER A 65 -28.15 -14.48 31.58
C SER A 65 -28.83 -15.82 31.88
N SER A 66 -28.65 -16.82 31.02
CA SER A 66 -29.17 -18.18 31.25
C SER A 66 -28.57 -18.83 32.51
N GLN A 67 -27.28 -18.67 32.76
CA GLN A 67 -26.64 -19.14 34.00
C GLN A 67 -27.25 -18.47 35.24
N ARG A 68 -27.45 -17.15 35.22
CA ARG A 68 -28.10 -16.43 36.33
C ARG A 68 -29.52 -16.92 36.58
N ALA A 69 -30.31 -17.11 35.52
CA ALA A 69 -31.67 -17.62 35.64
C ALA A 69 -31.71 -19.04 36.22
N ALA A 70 -30.80 -19.92 35.78
CA ALA A 70 -30.71 -21.28 36.29
C ALA A 70 -30.27 -21.32 37.76
N LEU A 71 -29.25 -20.54 38.14
CA LEU A 71 -28.78 -20.44 39.53
C LEU A 71 -29.89 -19.91 40.45
N ALA A 72 -30.58 -18.85 40.04
CA ALA A 72 -31.70 -18.28 40.79
C ALA A 72 -32.87 -19.27 40.91
N ALA A 73 -33.20 -20.01 39.85
CA ALA A 73 -34.24 -21.04 39.89
C ALA A 73 -33.89 -22.21 40.84
N ASN A 74 -32.60 -22.48 41.06
CA ASN A 74 -32.11 -23.46 42.02
C ASN A 74 -31.91 -22.86 43.43
N GLY A 75 -32.31 -21.62 43.68
CA GLY A 75 -32.18 -20.96 44.99
C GLY A 75 -30.75 -20.61 45.37
N VAL A 76 -29.82 -20.56 44.41
CA VAL A 76 -28.41 -20.21 44.66
C VAL A 76 -28.27 -18.70 44.68
N ALA A 77 -27.67 -18.16 45.75
CA ALA A 77 -27.30 -16.75 45.84
C ALA A 77 -26.28 -16.41 44.72
N LEU A 78 -26.57 -15.39 43.92
CA LEU A 78 -25.74 -15.05 42.74
C LEU A 78 -24.47 -14.29 43.09
N ASP A 79 -24.37 -13.81 44.31
CA ASP A 79 -23.35 -12.93 44.87
C ASP A 79 -22.35 -13.66 45.77
N GLU A 80 -22.50 -14.98 45.96
CA GLU A 80 -21.64 -15.76 46.85
C GLU A 80 -21.17 -17.08 46.24
N GLY A 81 -19.98 -17.53 46.66
CA GLY A 81 -19.46 -18.87 46.37
C GLY A 81 -19.32 -19.20 44.88
N SER A 82 -19.66 -20.46 44.53
CA SER A 82 -19.45 -21.01 43.18
C SER A 82 -20.28 -20.33 42.09
N ALA A 83 -21.37 -19.63 42.44
CA ALA A 83 -22.16 -18.85 41.49
C ALA A 83 -21.35 -17.68 40.91
N VAL A 84 -20.60 -16.97 41.77
CA VAL A 84 -19.70 -15.88 41.35
C VAL A 84 -18.60 -16.41 40.45
N ASP A 85 -18.02 -17.56 40.78
CA ASP A 85 -16.95 -18.18 39.98
C ASP A 85 -17.43 -18.54 38.57
N ILE A 86 -18.64 -19.10 38.44
CA ILE A 86 -19.24 -19.47 37.14
C ILE A 86 -19.47 -18.22 36.28
N LEU A 87 -20.08 -17.18 36.85
CA LEU A 87 -20.39 -15.94 36.14
C LEU A 87 -19.12 -15.18 35.76
N THR A 88 -18.13 -15.14 36.66
CA THR A 88 -16.83 -14.51 36.43
C THR A 88 -16.02 -15.26 35.38
N SER A 89 -16.06 -16.59 35.39
CA SER A 89 -15.41 -17.41 34.35
C SER A 89 -15.99 -17.13 32.97
N THR A 90 -17.30 -16.88 32.89
CA THR A 90 -17.98 -16.51 31.65
C THR A 90 -17.58 -15.11 31.17
N ASP A 91 -17.44 -14.15 32.10
CA ASP A 91 -16.90 -12.82 31.78
C ASP A 91 -15.45 -12.87 31.29
N TYR A 92 -14.62 -13.68 31.96
CA TYR A 92 -13.23 -13.88 31.56
C TYR A 92 -13.11 -14.49 30.16
N ALA A 93 -13.94 -15.49 29.85
CA ALA A 93 -14.00 -16.09 28.51
C ALA A 93 -14.42 -15.06 27.45
N ASN A 94 -15.41 -14.21 27.75
CA ASN A 94 -15.82 -13.11 26.88
C ASN A 94 -14.68 -12.12 26.62
N GLU A 95 -13.96 -11.70 27.66
CA GLU A 95 -12.84 -10.77 27.53
C GLU A 95 -11.68 -11.37 26.70
N MET A 96 -11.38 -12.65 26.92
CA MET A 96 -10.36 -13.36 26.13
C MET A 96 -10.73 -13.45 24.65
N ASP A 97 -11.98 -13.81 24.34
CA ASP A 97 -12.44 -13.93 22.95
C ASP A 97 -12.50 -12.56 22.26
N THR A 98 -13.07 -11.56 22.92
CA THR A 98 -13.13 -10.19 22.38
C THR A 98 -11.72 -9.59 22.16
N SER A 99 -10.78 -9.84 23.07
CA SER A 99 -9.37 -9.47 22.88
C SER A 99 -8.76 -10.17 21.66
N THR A 100 -9.05 -11.46 21.47
CA THR A 100 -8.56 -12.24 20.32
C THR A 100 -9.12 -11.70 19.00
N ILE A 101 -10.41 -11.39 18.95
CA ILE A 101 -11.08 -10.79 17.78
C ILE A 101 -10.41 -9.45 17.43
N ARG A 102 -10.23 -8.56 18.42
CA ARG A 102 -9.55 -7.27 18.23
C ARG A 102 -8.13 -7.44 17.73
N ALA A 103 -7.37 -8.37 18.30
CA ALA A 103 -5.99 -8.63 17.87
C ALA A 103 -5.92 -9.15 16.43
N ASN A 104 -6.86 -10.02 16.02
CA ASN A 104 -6.94 -10.51 14.65
C ASN A 104 -7.28 -9.38 13.66
N ALA A 105 -8.29 -8.57 13.97
CA ALA A 105 -8.68 -7.43 13.16
C ALA A 105 -7.53 -6.42 13.01
N ALA A 106 -6.83 -6.11 14.11
CA ALA A 106 -5.67 -5.22 14.10
C ALA A 106 -4.52 -5.78 13.25
N ARG A 107 -4.22 -7.09 13.34
CA ARG A 107 -3.18 -7.74 12.51
C ARG A 107 -3.54 -7.69 11.03
N ASN A 108 -4.79 -7.96 10.67
CA ASN A 108 -5.25 -7.88 9.28
C ASN A 108 -5.13 -6.46 8.75
N ALA A 109 -5.62 -5.47 9.51
CA ALA A 109 -5.53 -4.06 9.16
C ALA A 109 -4.09 -3.58 9.00
N TRP A 110 -3.20 -4.00 9.89
CA TRP A 110 -1.76 -3.71 9.78
C TRP A 110 -1.14 -4.31 8.52
N GLY A 111 -1.50 -5.55 8.16
CA GLY A 111 -1.07 -6.19 6.92
C GLY A 111 -1.47 -5.38 5.68
N TYR A 112 -2.73 -4.95 5.59
CA TYR A 112 -3.20 -4.10 4.51
C TYR A 112 -2.50 -2.74 4.47
N ARG A 113 -2.33 -2.07 5.63
CA ARG A 113 -1.59 -0.80 5.70
C ARG A 113 -0.14 -0.93 5.26
N THR A 114 0.50 -2.05 5.57
CA THR A 114 1.87 -2.35 5.13
C THR A 114 1.93 -2.51 3.61
N GLN A 115 0.97 -3.21 3.01
CA GLN A 115 0.83 -3.26 1.54
C GLN A 115 0.60 -1.85 0.96
N GLY A 116 -0.26 -1.06 1.60
CA GLY A 116 -0.50 0.33 1.23
C GLY A 116 0.76 1.20 1.27
N ALA A 117 1.61 1.04 2.28
CA ALA A 117 2.90 1.72 2.36
C ALA A 117 3.81 1.33 1.19
N ASN A 118 3.94 0.03 0.89
CA ASN A 118 4.73 -0.44 -0.25
C ASN A 118 4.23 0.14 -1.58
N TYR A 119 2.92 0.27 -1.77
CA TYR A 119 2.36 0.92 -2.96
C TYR A 119 2.67 2.42 -3.02
N ARG A 120 2.65 3.14 -1.89
CA ARG A 120 3.07 4.56 -1.83
C ARG A 120 4.56 4.73 -2.16
N ASP A 121 5.40 3.84 -1.66
CA ASP A 121 6.83 3.86 -1.95
C ASP A 121 7.09 3.58 -3.45
N ASN A 122 6.38 2.60 -4.02
CA ASN A 122 6.42 2.32 -5.45
C ASN A 122 5.96 3.52 -6.30
N ALA A 123 4.85 4.17 -5.93
CA ALA A 123 4.38 5.38 -6.59
C ALA A 123 5.41 6.51 -6.54
N THR A 124 6.06 6.69 -5.38
CA THR A 124 7.11 7.71 -5.19
C THR A 124 8.32 7.42 -6.08
N ALA A 125 8.78 6.16 -6.14
CA ALA A 125 9.88 5.75 -7.00
C ALA A 125 9.56 5.95 -8.50
N LEU A 126 8.35 5.61 -8.93
CA LEU A 126 7.88 5.82 -10.30
C LEU A 126 7.84 7.31 -10.66
N LYS A 127 7.33 8.17 -9.77
CA LYS A 127 7.35 9.63 -9.95
C LYS A 127 8.77 10.20 -10.00
N ALA A 128 9.68 9.69 -9.17
CA ALA A 128 11.09 10.07 -9.22
C ALA A 128 11.73 9.69 -10.57
N GLY A 129 11.47 8.49 -11.07
CA GLY A 129 11.91 8.06 -12.40
C GLY A 129 11.33 8.93 -13.53
N ALA A 130 10.05 9.28 -13.45
CA ALA A 130 9.41 10.20 -14.39
C ALA A 130 10.06 11.61 -14.36
N GLY A 131 10.38 12.11 -13.17
CA GLY A 131 11.08 13.38 -12.98
C GLY A 131 12.49 13.38 -13.55
N ALA A 132 13.21 12.26 -13.44
CA ALA A 132 14.56 12.11 -14.00
C ALA A 132 14.58 12.25 -15.53
N LEU A 133 13.55 11.74 -16.22
CA LEU A 133 13.39 11.86 -17.68
C LEU A 133 13.12 13.30 -18.15
N ASN A 134 12.54 14.14 -17.29
CA ASN A 134 12.26 15.56 -17.59
C ASN A 134 13.46 16.47 -17.29
N SER A 135 14.41 16.02 -16.46
CA SER A 135 15.64 16.78 -16.23
C SER A 135 16.41 16.89 -17.54
N GLY A 136 16.87 18.10 -17.89
CA GLY A 136 17.63 18.38 -19.11
C GLY A 136 18.94 17.60 -19.27
N SER A 137 19.22 16.62 -18.41
CA SER A 137 20.31 15.65 -18.53
C SER A 137 20.18 14.77 -19.78
N ALA A 138 18.97 14.41 -20.23
CA ALA A 138 18.78 13.72 -21.51
C ALA A 138 19.14 14.62 -22.71
N ALA A 139 18.88 15.93 -22.62
CA ALA A 139 19.29 16.90 -23.63
C ALA A 139 20.81 17.17 -23.56
N GLY A 140 21.39 17.27 -22.36
CA GLY A 140 22.83 17.43 -22.15
C GLY A 140 23.66 16.23 -22.61
N LEU A 141 23.20 15.00 -22.35
CA LEU A 141 23.84 13.77 -22.83
C LEU A 141 23.65 13.57 -24.34
N SER A 142 22.51 13.97 -24.91
CA SER A 142 22.30 13.93 -26.37
C SER A 142 23.14 14.98 -27.11
N LEU A 143 23.32 16.18 -26.52
CA LEU A 143 24.21 17.21 -27.04
C LEU A 143 25.69 16.82 -26.91
N LEU A 144 26.09 16.18 -25.81
CA LEU A 144 27.45 15.67 -25.63
C LEU A 144 27.74 14.48 -26.55
N GLY A 145 26.77 13.59 -26.75
CA GLY A 145 26.87 12.45 -27.68
C GLY A 145 26.94 12.89 -29.14
N SER A 146 26.15 13.88 -29.56
CA SER A 146 26.22 14.45 -30.91
C SER A 146 27.50 15.27 -31.14
N ALA A 147 28.01 15.99 -30.14
CA ALA A 147 29.31 16.66 -30.21
C ALA A 147 30.46 15.65 -30.39
N GLY A 148 30.41 14.50 -29.71
CA GLY A 148 31.38 13.41 -29.89
C GLY A 148 31.37 12.80 -31.30
N GLN A 149 30.19 12.64 -31.90
CA GLN A 149 30.05 12.12 -33.26
C GLN A 149 30.53 13.11 -34.34
N VAL A 150 30.26 14.42 -34.17
CA VAL A 150 30.78 15.46 -35.08
C VAL A 150 32.31 15.55 -34.98
N ALA A 151 32.87 15.45 -33.78
CA ALA A 151 34.32 15.46 -33.57
C ALA A 151 35.01 14.24 -34.23
N GLN A 152 34.42 13.04 -34.11
CA GLN A 152 34.93 11.85 -34.81
C GLN A 152 34.83 11.98 -36.34
N GLY A 153 33.75 12.57 -36.86
CA GLY A 153 33.59 12.81 -38.31
C GLY A 153 34.66 13.74 -38.88
N TRP A 154 34.98 14.84 -38.20
CA TRP A 154 36.06 15.74 -38.58
C TRP A 154 37.44 15.07 -38.51
N TYR A 155 37.68 14.27 -37.48
CA TYR A 155 38.95 13.57 -37.32
C TYR A 155 39.18 12.52 -38.42
N GLN A 156 38.13 11.77 -38.80
CA GLN A 156 38.21 10.80 -39.89
C GLN A 156 38.32 11.47 -41.27
N TYR A 157 37.63 12.59 -41.50
CA TYR A 157 37.76 13.35 -42.74
C TYR A 157 39.17 13.93 -42.90
N SER A 158 39.76 14.47 -41.83
CA SER A 158 41.14 15.00 -41.84
C SER A 158 42.20 13.93 -42.10
N LYS A 159 41.92 12.67 -41.75
CA LYS A 159 42.80 11.52 -42.02
C LYS A 159 42.68 10.98 -43.44
N ALA A 160 41.53 11.16 -44.09
CA ALA A 160 41.29 10.71 -45.47
C ALA A 160 41.78 11.70 -46.53
N THR A 161 42.05 12.96 -46.15
CA THR A 161 42.58 14.02 -47.03
C THR A 161 44.11 14.22 -46.94
N LYS A 162 44.84 13.24 -46.41
CA LYS A 162 46.30 13.11 -46.57
C LYS A 162 46.60 11.88 -47.41
#